data_AF-A0A945WIB7-F1
#
_entry.id   AF-A0A945WIB7-F1
#
_cell.length_a   1.000
_cell.length_b   1.000
_cell.length_c   1.000
_cell.angle_alpha   90.00
_cell.angle_beta   90.00
_cell.angle_gamma   90.00
#
_symmetry.space_group_name_H-M   'P 1'
#
loop_
_entity.id
_entity.type
_entity.pdbx_description
1 polymer ?
#
loop_
_entity_poly.entity_id
_entity_poly.type
_entity_poly.pdbx_seq_one_letter_code
_entity_poly.pdbx_strand_id
1 'polypeptide(L)'
;MIARCGRSSISKADPKLDDSLTLEPSPDDYRGAYGALKFDRGHMAPLGSFDGYERWHEVNYYSNIVPQKASLNRGAWKKLESVERELVEDCLNLYVMCGTIYEDSMPSLPT
;
A
#
# COMPACT_ATOMS: atom_id res chain seq x y z
N MET A 1 -14.79 17.94 -9.81
CA MET A 1 -13.36 17.74 -10.15
C MET A 1 -12.54 18.14 -8.93
N ILE A 2 -12.24 17.20 -8.03
CA ILE A 2 -11.45 17.49 -6.82
C ILE A 2 -9.99 17.50 -7.24
N ALA A 3 -9.30 18.61 -6.99
CA ALA A 3 -7.87 18.74 -7.28
C ALA A 3 -7.09 17.72 -6.44
N ARG A 4 -6.41 16.78 -7.10
CA ARG A 4 -5.45 15.87 -6.45
C ARG A 4 -4.28 16.69 -5.93
N CYS A 5 -4.31 17.05 -4.65
CA CYS A 5 -3.11 17.57 -3.99
C CYS A 5 -2.13 16.40 -3.89
N GLY A 6 -0.95 16.53 -4.50
CA GLY A 6 0.06 15.47 -4.53
C GLY A 6 0.49 15.07 -3.12
N ARG A 7 -0.13 14.01 -2.59
CA ARG A 7 0.18 13.49 -1.26
C ARG A 7 1.41 12.60 -1.32
N SER A 8 2.29 12.79 -0.34
CA SER A 8 3.50 11.98 -0.20
C SER A 8 3.13 10.51 -0.02
N SER A 9 3.76 9.63 -0.79
CA SER A 9 3.64 8.17 -0.69
C SER A 9 4.80 7.55 0.10
N ILE A 10 5.48 8.35 0.93
CA ILE A 10 6.61 7.87 1.75
C ILE A 10 6.06 7.02 2.88
N SER A 11 6.47 5.75 2.92
CA SER A 11 6.10 4.81 3.98
C SER A 11 6.78 5.13 5.31
N LYS A 12 6.07 4.84 6.41
CA LYS A 12 6.54 5.12 7.78
C LYS A 12 6.19 3.95 8.72
N ALA A 13 6.89 3.85 9.85
CA ALA A 13 6.50 2.95 10.93
C ALA A 13 5.09 3.30 11.45
N ASP A 14 4.34 2.29 11.87
CA ASP A 14 3.05 2.47 12.53
C ASP A 14 3.29 2.76 14.02
N PRO A 15 2.91 3.93 14.54
CA PRO A 15 3.15 4.28 15.95
C PRO A 15 2.38 3.41 16.96
N LYS A 16 1.47 2.56 16.50
CA LYS A 16 0.69 1.65 17.37
C LYS A 16 1.29 0.25 17.46
N LEU A 17 2.32 -0.06 16.67
CA LEU A 17 2.99 -1.34 16.70
C LEU A 17 4.37 -1.18 17.34
N ASP A 18 4.82 -2.23 18.02
CA ASP A 18 6.20 -2.33 18.47
C ASP A 18 7.12 -2.52 17.27
N ASP A 19 8.30 -1.88 17.29
CA ASP A 19 9.27 -1.93 16.19
C ASP A 19 9.66 -3.38 15.84
N SER A 20 9.69 -4.30 16.82
CA SER A 20 10.02 -5.72 16.59
C SER A 20 8.95 -6.53 15.85
N LEU A 21 7.76 -5.96 15.63
CA LEU A 21 6.60 -6.64 15.02
C LEU A 21 6.23 -6.07 13.65
N THR A 22 6.99 -5.12 13.12
CA THR A 22 6.69 -4.43 11.85
C THR A 22 7.95 -4.22 11.02
N LEU A 23 7.77 -3.81 9.77
CA LEU A 23 8.86 -3.31 8.93
C LEU A 23 9.28 -1.91 9.36
N GLU A 24 10.56 -1.60 9.19
CA GLU A 24 11.19 -0.38 9.66
C GLU A 24 11.63 0.55 8.50
N PRO A 25 11.59 1.88 8.70
CA PRO A 25 12.11 2.85 7.75
C PRO A 25 13.63 3.08 7.86
N SER A 26 14.28 2.61 8.94
CA SER A 26 15.71 2.84 9.19
C SER A 26 16.33 1.77 10.11
N PRO A 27 17.17 0.85 9.59
CA PRO A 27 17.46 0.67 8.16
C PRO A 27 16.17 0.35 7.39
N ASP A 28 16.05 0.88 6.17
CA ASP A 28 14.85 0.69 5.33
C ASP A 28 14.78 -0.77 4.86
N ASP A 29 13.84 -1.55 5.40
CA ASP A 29 13.68 -2.98 5.07
C ASP A 29 13.35 -3.24 3.59
N TYR A 30 12.85 -2.22 2.88
CA TYR A 30 12.59 -2.31 1.44
C TYR A 30 13.79 -1.92 0.58
N ARG A 31 14.92 -1.57 1.18
CA ARG A 31 16.11 -1.11 0.46
C ARG A 31 16.58 -2.17 -0.53
N GLY A 32 16.56 -1.81 -1.82
CA GLY A 32 16.99 -2.73 -2.90
C GLY A 32 15.93 -3.75 -3.33
N ALA A 33 14.77 -3.83 -2.68
CA ALA A 33 13.71 -4.79 -3.01
C ALA A 33 13.25 -4.71 -4.47
N TYR A 34 13.07 -3.49 -5.01
CA TYR A 34 12.74 -3.30 -6.42
C TYR A 34 13.90 -3.73 -7.34
N GLY A 35 15.14 -3.38 -6.97
CA GLY A 35 16.32 -3.72 -7.75
C GLY A 35 16.46 -5.22 -7.94
N ALA A 36 16.48 -5.95 -6.82
CA ALA A 36 16.73 -7.38 -6.76
C ALA A 36 15.52 -8.24 -7.17
N LEU A 37 14.32 -7.90 -6.68
CA LEU A 37 13.16 -8.80 -6.74
C LEU A 37 11.96 -8.22 -7.48
N LYS A 38 12.04 -6.96 -7.92
CA LYS A 38 10.93 -6.22 -8.55
C LYS A 38 9.71 -6.11 -7.65
N PHE A 39 9.93 -5.95 -6.34
CA PHE A 39 8.87 -5.61 -5.39
C PHE A 39 8.77 -4.10 -5.19
N ASP A 40 7.54 -3.60 -5.24
CA ASP A 40 7.17 -2.27 -4.77
C ASP A 40 6.64 -2.34 -3.34
N ARG A 41 6.54 -1.17 -2.70
CA ARG A 41 5.73 -0.96 -1.51
C ARG A 41 4.26 -0.85 -1.97
N GLY A 42 3.51 -1.96 -1.89
CA GLY A 42 2.12 -2.04 -2.32
C GLY A 42 1.15 -1.72 -1.19
N HIS A 43 0.20 -0.81 -1.43
CA HIS A 43 -0.86 -0.45 -0.48
C HIS A 43 -1.97 -1.50 -0.46
N MET A 44 -2.42 -1.88 0.74
CA MET A 44 -3.60 -2.73 0.91
C MET A 44 -4.89 -1.89 0.89
N ALA A 45 -4.96 -0.87 1.76
CA ALA A 45 -5.92 0.21 1.65
C ALA A 45 -5.34 1.32 0.73
N PRO A 46 -6.00 1.63 -0.41
CA PRO A 46 -5.40 2.46 -1.46
C PRO A 46 -5.39 3.93 -1.08
N LEU A 47 -4.22 4.58 -1.11
CA LEU A 47 -4.05 6.01 -0.81
C LEU A 47 -5.06 6.91 -1.56
N GLY A 48 -5.35 6.59 -2.82
CA GLY A 48 -6.25 7.37 -3.67
C GLY A 48 -7.71 7.39 -3.21
N SER A 49 -8.16 6.41 -2.42
CA SER A 49 -9.53 6.37 -1.89
C SER A 49 -9.71 7.20 -0.61
N PHE A 50 -8.61 7.64 0.01
CA PHE A 50 -8.62 8.42 1.25
C PHE A 50 -8.21 9.88 1.02
N ASP A 51 -8.27 10.38 -0.22
CA ASP A 51 -7.85 11.75 -0.56
C ASP A 51 -8.69 12.84 0.15
N GLY A 52 -9.87 12.50 0.68
CA GLY A 52 -10.71 13.41 1.49
C GLY A 52 -10.52 13.31 3.00
N TYR A 53 -9.79 12.31 3.51
CA TYR A 53 -9.77 11.98 4.93
C TYR A 53 -8.64 12.69 5.69
N GLU A 54 -8.92 13.16 6.91
CA GLU A 54 -7.95 13.91 7.72
C GLU A 54 -6.72 13.06 8.11
N ARG A 55 -6.94 11.76 8.34
CA ARG A 55 -5.89 10.78 8.68
C ARG A 55 -5.43 9.97 7.47
N TRP A 56 -5.51 10.54 6.25
CA TRP A 56 -5.08 9.87 5.02
C TRP A 56 -3.66 9.30 5.10
N HIS A 57 -2.77 9.95 5.86
CA HIS A 57 -1.37 9.56 5.97
C HIS A 57 -1.17 8.19 6.63
N GLU A 58 -2.17 7.69 7.36
CA GLU A 58 -2.12 6.36 8.01
C GLU A 58 -2.08 5.23 6.99
N VAL A 59 -2.61 5.44 5.77
CA VAL A 59 -2.50 4.44 4.70
C VAL A 59 -1.06 4.23 4.23
N ASN A 60 -0.13 5.12 4.58
CA ASN A 60 1.29 4.96 4.28
C ASN A 60 2.06 4.25 5.41
N TYR A 61 1.42 3.80 6.48
CA TYR A 61 2.10 3.00 7.50
C TYR A 61 2.46 1.62 7.00
N TYR A 62 3.59 1.06 7.45
CA TYR A 62 4.04 -0.27 7.05
C TYR A 62 3.04 -1.38 7.39
N SER A 63 2.17 -1.18 8.39
CA SER A 63 1.03 -2.06 8.68
C SER A 63 0.02 -2.18 7.52
N ASN A 64 0.03 -1.24 6.57
CA ASN A 64 -0.80 -1.23 5.35
C ASN A 64 0.02 -1.47 4.06
N ILE A 65 1.32 -1.74 4.17
CA ILE A 65 2.23 -1.86 3.03
C ILE A 65 2.81 -3.27 2.97
N VAL A 66 2.72 -3.91 1.81
CA VAL A 66 3.28 -5.25 1.58
C VAL A 66 4.27 -5.25 0.40
N PRO A 67 5.24 -6.18 0.37
CA PRO A 67 6.06 -6.42 -0.80
C PRO A 67 5.22 -6.97 -1.96
N GLN A 68 4.81 -6.09 -2.87
CA GLN A 68 3.92 -6.45 -3.97
C GLN A 68 4.69 -6.41 -5.28
N LYS A 69 4.55 -7.44 -6.13
CA LYS A 69 5.24 -7.46 -7.44
C LYS A 69 4.87 -6.21 -8.23
N ALA A 70 5.87 -5.50 -8.75
CA ALA A 70 5.66 -4.22 -9.43
C ALA A 70 4.70 -4.34 -10.63
N SER A 71 4.73 -5.47 -11.34
CA SER A 71 3.79 -5.76 -12.42
C SER A 71 2.33 -5.87 -11.95
N LEU A 72 2.09 -6.44 -10.77
CA LEU A 72 0.77 -6.54 -10.16
C LEU A 72 0.33 -5.17 -9.65
N ASN A 73 1.15 -4.54 -8.79
CA ASN A 73 0.87 -3.25 -8.15
C ASN A 73 0.51 -2.17 -9.19
N ARG A 74 1.37 -2.00 -10.20
CA ARG A 74 1.21 -0.94 -11.22
C ARG A 74 0.24 -1.33 -12.33
N GLY A 75 -0.15 -2.61 -12.40
CA GLY A 75 -0.99 -3.18 -13.45
C GLY A 75 -2.41 -3.46 -12.96
N ALA A 76 -2.75 -4.75 -12.85
CA ALA A 76 -4.11 -5.20 -12.53
C ALA A 76 -4.62 -4.65 -11.20
N TRP A 77 -3.75 -4.52 -10.19
CA TRP A 77 -4.13 -3.99 -8.88
C TRP A 77 -4.57 -2.52 -8.97
N LYS A 78 -3.73 -1.65 -9.55
CA LYS A 78 -4.08 -0.25 -9.81
C LYS A 78 -5.36 -0.07 -10.63
N LYS A 79 -5.64 -0.99 -11.57
CA LYS A 79 -6.88 -0.99 -12.35
C LYS A 79 -8.08 -1.31 -11.46
N LEU A 80 -7.98 -2.32 -10.60
CA LEU A 80 -9.02 -2.68 -9.62
C LEU A 80 -9.32 -1.51 -8.69
N GLU A 81 -8.30 -0.89 -8.09
CA GLU A 81 -8.46 0.30 -7.23
C GLU A 81 -9.12 1.47 -7.97
N SER A 82 -8.92 1.58 -9.29
CA SER A 82 -9.56 2.63 -10.08
C SER A 82 -11.04 2.38 -10.30
N VAL A 83 -11.41 1.14 -10.63
CA VAL A 83 -12.81 0.73 -10.74
C VAL A 83 -13.52 0.85 -9.40
N GLU A 84 -12.87 0.48 -8.29
CA GLU A 84 -13.42 0.64 -6.93
C GLU A 84 -13.84 2.10 -6.66
N ARG A 85 -12.96 3.06 -7.00
CA ARG A 85 -13.26 4.49 -6.81
C ARG A 85 -14.38 4.98 -7.73
N GLU A 86 -14.41 4.51 -8.98
CA GLU A 86 -15.48 4.83 -9.92
C GLU A 86 -16.84 4.33 -9.41
N LEU A 87 -16.90 3.12 -8.85
CA LEU A 87 -18.14 2.54 -8.31
C LEU A 87 -18.74 3.36 -7.15
N VAL A 88 -17.92 4.02 -6.34
CA VAL A 88 -18.38 4.87 -5.24
C VAL A 88 -18.97 6.20 -5.73
N GLU A 89 -18.66 6.63 -6.97
CA GLU A 89 -19.32 7.81 -7.55
C GLU A 89 -20.81 7.53 -7.87
N ASP A 90 -21.14 6.28 -8.20
CA ASP A 90 -22.50 5.84 -8.57
C ASP A 90 -23.29 5.19 -7.43
N CYS A 91 -22.63 4.75 -6.35
CA CYS A 91 -23.23 4.04 -5.22
C CYS A 91 -23.10 4.83 -3.90
N LEU A 92 -23.94 4.52 -2.90
CA LEU A 92 -23.89 5.21 -1.60
C LEU A 92 -22.68 4.82 -0.74
N ASN A 93 -22.32 3.54 -0.67
CA ASN A 93 -21.19 3.05 0.15
C ASN A 93 -20.58 1.78 -0.46
N LEU A 94 -19.26 1.64 -0.38
CA LEU A 94 -18.51 0.45 -0.76
C LEU A 94 -17.64 -0.01 0.42
N TYR A 95 -17.71 -1.31 0.73
CA TYR A 95 -16.91 -1.93 1.79
C TYR A 95 -15.98 -2.96 1.15
N VAL A 96 -14.68 -2.82 1.40
CA VAL A 96 -13.64 -3.66 0.80
C VAL A 96 -12.86 -4.36 1.89
N MET A 97 -12.62 -5.66 1.70
CA MET A 97 -11.70 -6.46 2.49
C MET A 97 -10.55 -6.90 1.60
N CYS A 98 -9.33 -6.65 2.05
CA CYS A 98 -8.10 -6.90 1.30
C CYS A 98 -7.07 -7.56 2.22
N GLY A 99 -6.24 -8.45 1.68
CA GLY A 99 -5.26 -9.20 2.45
C GLY A 99 -4.26 -9.93 1.55
N THR A 100 -3.21 -10.46 2.18
CA THR A 100 -2.23 -11.33 1.52
C THR A 100 -2.57 -12.80 1.78
N ILE A 101 -2.11 -13.66 0.87
CA ILE A 101 -2.21 -15.12 1.00
C ILE A 101 -0.80 -15.68 0.96
N TYR A 102 -0.48 -16.61 1.88
CA TYR A 102 0.84 -17.23 2.02
C TYR A 102 0.75 -18.73 1.72
N GLU A 103 0.65 -19.08 0.44
CA GLU A 103 0.57 -20.48 -0.02
C GLU A 103 1.95 -21.08 -0.31
N ASP A 104 2.90 -20.24 -0.75
CA ASP A 104 4.24 -20.65 -1.16
C ASP A 104 5.33 -19.85 -0.44
N SER A 105 6.54 -20.40 -0.42
CA SER A 105 7.73 -19.67 0.03
C SER A 105 8.08 -18.55 -0.95
N MET A 106 8.09 -17.32 -0.46
CA MET A 106 8.49 -16.14 -1.20
C MET A 106 9.92 -15.74 -0.82
N PRO A 107 10.71 -15.17 -1.75
CA PRO A 107 12.05 -14.69 -1.42
C PRO A 107 12.00 -13.59 -0.37
N SER A 108 12.91 -13.65 0.60
CA SER A 108 13.10 -12.60 1.59
C SER A 108 13.47 -11.28 0.94
N LEU A 109 13.07 -10.17 1.54
CA LEU A 109 13.55 -8.85 1.13
C LEU A 109 15.09 -8.80 1.26
N PRO A 110 15.78 -8.13 0.32
CA PRO A 110 17.20 -7.90 0.45
C PRO A 110 17.46 -7.00 1.67
N THR A 111 18.33 -7.47 2.55
CA THR A 111 18.81 -6.73 3.74
C THR A 111 20.03 -5.89 3.38
#